data_AF-K7UDY5-F1
#
_entry.id   AF-K7UDY5-F1
#
_cell.length_a   1.000
_cell.length_b   1.000
_cell.length_c   1.000
_cell.angle_alpha   90.00
_cell.angle_beta   90.00
_cell.angle_gamma   90.00
#
_symmetry.space_group_name_H-M   'P 1'
#
loop_
_entity.id
_entity.type
_entity.pdbx_description
1 polymer ?
#
loop_
_entity_poly.entity_id
_entity_poly.type
_entity_poly.pdbx_seq_one_letter_code
_entity_poly.pdbx_strand_id
1 'polypeptide(L)'
;MSSSARFDLRASSHQLQPPPSHASMSSDGGAFANAENLEHCARYLNQTLVTFGFPASLDLFATDPVSIARTCNCIYALLQQRQRDIEFRESTNDQRQRMQSDISRLEAKIERMDAQLAAKDRELATLTRTEAKNTAALKSQIDKLQQERDEFQKMVIGNQQVRTQQIHEMKKKEKEYIKLQEKLNQVLMEKKKESSRSGMEIMNLLQKEGRQRGTWNGKKNDNDYYKMIVDAYEVKKQELMQENADLRALLRSMQMDMRDFLNAPNGSSQSTVTDNGRQESGSPQSPLGGKTDVFDLPFHMARDQIEESLRTKMTSIKARMTQLQDAQKGAEVTSEATDRELELEAQLVEARSIIQEQACIMSKHFKSDKPSGRRHSGLDGEREASAEV
;
A
#
# COMPACT_ATOMS: atom_id res chain seq x y z
N MET A 1 -23.29 -26.43 15.67
CA MET A 1 -24.62 -27.06 15.54
C MET A 1 -25.21 -26.69 14.20
N SER A 2 -24.99 -27.51 13.17
CA SER A 2 -25.86 -27.61 11.99
C SER A 2 -25.33 -28.78 11.17
N SER A 3 -25.77 -29.99 11.53
CA SER A 3 -25.50 -31.18 10.74
C SER A 3 -26.41 -31.09 9.52
N SER A 4 -25.84 -30.72 8.38
CA SER A 4 -26.58 -30.60 7.12
C SER A 4 -27.04 -32.00 6.72
N ALA A 5 -28.28 -32.32 7.07
CA ALA A 5 -28.95 -33.55 6.70
C ALA A 5 -29.05 -33.58 5.18
N ARG A 6 -28.11 -34.29 4.55
CA ARG A 6 -28.24 -34.73 3.17
C ARG A 6 -29.49 -35.60 3.12
N PHE A 7 -30.58 -35.00 2.65
CA PHE A 7 -31.79 -35.71 2.32
C PHE A 7 -31.47 -36.57 1.10
N ASP A 8 -31.05 -37.81 1.36
CA ASP A 8 -30.96 -38.85 0.35
C ASP A 8 -32.36 -39.10 -0.18
N LEU A 9 -32.75 -38.35 -1.22
CA LEU A 9 -33.85 -38.73 -2.12
C LEU A 9 -33.42 -39.95 -2.91
N ARG A 10 -33.31 -41.08 -2.21
CA ARG A 10 -33.43 -42.42 -2.77
C ARG A 10 -34.91 -42.68 -3.00
N ALA A 11 -35.55 -41.83 -3.80
CA ALA A 11 -36.85 -42.15 -4.37
C ALA A 11 -36.59 -43.33 -5.30
N SER A 12 -37.15 -44.47 -4.94
CA SER A 12 -37.08 -45.73 -5.67
C SER A 12 -37.19 -45.49 -7.16
N SER A 13 -36.05 -45.56 -7.86
CA SER A 13 -36.01 -45.82 -9.29
C SER A 13 -36.55 -47.23 -9.49
N HIS A 14 -37.86 -47.41 -9.36
CA HIS A 14 -38.52 -48.43 -10.13
C HIS A 14 -38.22 -48.06 -11.57
N GLN A 15 -37.30 -48.82 -12.17
CA GLN A 15 -37.12 -48.90 -13.60
C GLN A 15 -38.51 -49.13 -14.19
N LEU A 16 -39.18 -48.04 -14.57
CA LEU A 16 -40.23 -48.07 -15.55
C LEU A 16 -39.49 -48.39 -16.84
N GLN A 17 -39.27 -49.69 -17.03
CA GLN A 17 -38.69 -50.21 -18.24
C GLN A 17 -39.60 -49.71 -19.36
N PRO A 18 -39.10 -48.87 -20.30
CA PRO A 18 -39.86 -48.62 -21.50
C PRO A 18 -40.21 -49.99 -22.10
N PRO A 19 -41.36 -50.12 -22.79
CA PRO A 19 -41.69 -51.36 -23.44
C PRO A 19 -40.48 -51.89 -24.21
N PRO A 20 -40.30 -53.22 -24.28
CA PRO A 20 -39.24 -53.83 -25.08
C PRO A 20 -39.57 -53.61 -26.57
N SER A 21 -39.43 -52.39 -27.06
CA SER A 21 -39.20 -52.15 -28.47
C SER A 21 -37.73 -52.42 -28.70
N HIS A 22 -37.45 -53.54 -29.35
CA HIS A 22 -36.23 -53.80 -30.10
C HIS A 22 -35.71 -52.53 -30.78
N ALA A 23 -34.78 -51.84 -30.14
CA ALA A 23 -33.83 -50.88 -30.70
C ALA A 23 -33.13 -50.26 -29.48
N SER A 24 -32.08 -50.86 -28.95
CA SER A 24 -30.73 -50.58 -29.47
C SER A 24 -30.60 -49.12 -29.88
N MET A 25 -29.80 -48.38 -29.13
CA MET A 25 -29.37 -47.04 -29.48
C MET A 25 -28.73 -47.04 -30.87
N SER A 26 -29.52 -46.75 -31.89
CA SER A 26 -29.02 -46.61 -33.24
C SER A 26 -29.94 -45.62 -33.93
N SER A 27 -29.34 -44.47 -34.24
CA SER A 27 -29.57 -43.45 -35.28
C SER A 27 -30.65 -43.60 -36.36
N ASP A 28 -31.50 -44.62 -36.35
CA ASP A 28 -32.47 -44.91 -37.40
C ASP A 28 -33.89 -44.68 -36.89
N GLY A 29 -34.27 -43.40 -36.75
CA GLY A 29 -35.62 -42.86 -36.91
C GLY A 29 -36.82 -43.55 -36.25
N GLY A 30 -36.63 -44.51 -35.34
CA GLY A 30 -37.70 -45.34 -34.77
C GLY A 30 -38.61 -44.50 -33.90
N ALA A 31 -39.69 -43.99 -34.49
CA ALA A 31 -40.69 -43.22 -33.77
C ALA A 31 -41.23 -44.02 -32.59
N PHE A 32 -41.35 -43.37 -31.43
CA PHE A 32 -41.89 -43.96 -30.19
C PHE A 32 -43.27 -44.61 -30.39
N ALA A 33 -44.09 -44.07 -31.30
CA ALA A 33 -45.40 -44.61 -31.64
C ALA A 33 -45.53 -44.86 -33.14
N ASN A 34 -46.18 -45.97 -33.51
CA ASN A 34 -46.57 -46.36 -34.86
C ASN A 34 -48.01 -46.90 -34.85
N ALA A 35 -48.61 -47.17 -36.02
CA ALA A 35 -50.02 -47.55 -36.12
C ALA A 35 -50.38 -48.85 -35.36
N GLU A 36 -49.43 -49.77 -35.19
CA GLU A 36 -49.66 -51.07 -34.53
C GLU A 36 -49.56 -51.00 -33.01
N ASN A 37 -48.82 -50.02 -32.47
CA ASN A 37 -48.54 -49.92 -31.02
C ASN A 37 -49.26 -48.76 -30.30
N LEU A 38 -50.12 -48.00 -31.00
CA LEU A 38 -50.76 -46.78 -30.46
C LEU A 38 -51.43 -47.00 -29.09
N GLU A 39 -52.17 -48.10 -28.92
CA GLU A 39 -52.88 -48.39 -27.67
C GLU A 39 -51.91 -48.62 -26.50
N HIS A 40 -50.80 -49.33 -26.78
CA HIS A 40 -49.75 -49.56 -25.80
C HIS A 40 -49.02 -48.26 -25.45
N CYS A 41 -48.66 -47.46 -26.45
CA CYS A 41 -48.00 -46.16 -26.24
C CYS A 41 -48.89 -45.19 -25.46
N ALA A 42 -50.19 -45.13 -25.75
CA ALA A 42 -51.14 -44.31 -24.99
C ALA A 42 -51.25 -44.75 -23.52
N ARG A 43 -51.30 -46.07 -23.25
CA ARG A 43 -51.26 -46.61 -21.88
C ARG A 43 -49.95 -46.25 -21.17
N TYR A 44 -48.80 -46.40 -21.84
CA TYR A 44 -47.50 -46.04 -21.29
C TYR A 44 -47.37 -44.55 -20.98
N LEU A 45 -47.81 -43.68 -21.89
CA LEU A 45 -47.79 -42.23 -21.68
C LEU A 45 -48.65 -41.84 -20.48
N ASN A 46 -49.89 -42.34 -20.38
CA ASN A 46 -50.74 -42.06 -19.23
C ASN A 46 -50.10 -42.54 -17.91
N GLN A 47 -49.53 -43.75 -17.89
CA GLN A 47 -48.83 -44.25 -16.69
C GLN A 47 -47.63 -43.36 -16.32
N THR A 48 -46.85 -42.93 -17.31
CA THR A 48 -45.69 -42.06 -17.13
C THR A 48 -46.10 -40.67 -16.65
N LEU A 49 -47.21 -40.15 -17.16
CA LEU A 49 -47.80 -38.88 -16.72
C LEU A 49 -48.21 -38.93 -15.26
N VAL A 50 -48.88 -40.00 -14.81
CA VAL A 50 -49.18 -40.19 -13.38
C VAL A 50 -47.89 -40.15 -12.56
N THR A 51 -46.85 -40.88 -12.99
CA THR A 51 -45.57 -40.94 -12.28
C THR A 51 -44.90 -39.58 -12.14
N PHE A 52 -44.95 -38.74 -13.19
CA PHE A 52 -44.43 -37.37 -13.15
C PHE A 52 -45.39 -36.35 -12.51
N GLY A 53 -46.52 -36.79 -11.96
CA GLY A 53 -47.48 -35.94 -11.24
C GLY A 53 -48.44 -35.15 -12.15
N PHE A 54 -48.58 -35.52 -13.42
CA PHE A 54 -49.56 -34.96 -14.33
C PHE A 54 -50.89 -35.71 -14.25
N PRO A 55 -52.04 -35.05 -14.48
CA PRO A 55 -53.31 -35.74 -14.64
C PRO A 55 -53.23 -36.69 -15.84
N ALA A 56 -53.38 -38.00 -15.60
CA ALA A 56 -53.43 -38.99 -16.67
C ALA A 56 -54.78 -38.96 -17.37
N SER A 57 -54.86 -38.09 -18.36
CA SER A 57 -56.08 -37.86 -19.13
C SER A 57 -55.81 -37.76 -20.62
N LEU A 58 -54.70 -38.33 -21.12
CA LEU A 58 -54.47 -38.46 -22.55
C LEU A 58 -55.39 -39.55 -23.09
N ASP A 59 -56.58 -39.14 -23.51
CA ASP A 59 -57.45 -39.96 -24.33
C ASP A 59 -57.30 -39.53 -25.78
N LEU A 60 -56.40 -40.22 -26.49
CA LEU A 60 -56.09 -39.96 -27.90
C LEU A 60 -57.14 -40.54 -28.86
N PHE A 61 -58.01 -41.43 -28.35
CA PHE A 61 -59.07 -42.07 -29.11
C PHE A 61 -60.47 -41.51 -28.76
N ALA A 62 -60.52 -40.51 -27.88
CA ALA A 62 -61.75 -39.82 -27.50
C ALA A 62 -62.45 -39.18 -28.70
N THR A 63 -63.77 -39.36 -28.75
CA THR A 63 -64.66 -38.67 -29.70
C THR A 63 -65.51 -37.60 -29.02
N ASP A 64 -65.65 -37.65 -27.70
CA ASP A 64 -66.44 -36.69 -26.94
C ASP A 64 -65.64 -35.41 -26.62
N PRO A 65 -66.24 -34.21 -26.73
CA PRO A 65 -65.54 -32.94 -26.49
C PRO A 65 -64.91 -32.80 -25.09
N VAL A 66 -65.46 -33.48 -24.07
CA VAL A 66 -64.99 -33.39 -22.69
C VAL A 66 -63.66 -34.12 -22.53
N SER A 67 -63.54 -35.33 -23.07
CA SER A 67 -62.30 -36.11 -23.07
C SER A 67 -61.22 -35.44 -23.93
N ILE A 68 -61.57 -34.90 -25.10
CA ILE A 68 -60.64 -34.12 -25.93
C ILE A 68 -60.09 -32.91 -25.15
N ALA A 69 -60.95 -32.17 -24.44
CA ALA A 69 -60.52 -31.04 -23.61
C ALA A 69 -59.57 -31.48 -22.48
N ARG A 70 -59.81 -32.63 -21.85
CA ARG A 70 -58.88 -33.20 -20.85
C ARG A 70 -57.52 -33.55 -21.46
N THR A 71 -57.49 -34.12 -22.66
CA THR A 71 -56.25 -34.37 -23.41
C THR A 71 -55.51 -33.06 -23.70
N CYS A 72 -56.21 -32.03 -24.21
CA CYS A 72 -55.63 -30.71 -24.46
C CYS A 72 -55.06 -30.07 -23.19
N ASN A 73 -55.76 -30.14 -22.06
CA ASN A 73 -55.30 -29.60 -20.79
C ASN A 73 -54.04 -30.33 -20.27
N CYS A 74 -53.97 -31.65 -20.46
CA CYS A 74 -52.78 -32.43 -20.11
C CYS A 74 -51.57 -32.00 -20.96
N ILE A 75 -51.75 -31.85 -22.28
CA ILE A 75 -50.71 -31.37 -23.18
C ILE A 75 -50.29 -29.93 -22.81
N TYR A 76 -51.25 -29.06 -22.50
CA TYR A 76 -50.97 -27.71 -22.04
C TYR A 76 -50.13 -27.70 -20.75
N ALA A 77 -50.46 -28.57 -19.79
CA ALA A 77 -49.69 -28.72 -18.54
C ALA A 77 -48.24 -29.18 -18.80
N LEU A 78 -48.02 -30.08 -19.77
CA LEU A 78 -46.68 -30.52 -20.18
C LEU A 78 -45.87 -29.38 -20.81
N LEU A 79 -46.48 -28.61 -21.70
CA LEU A 79 -45.85 -27.44 -22.32
C LEU A 79 -45.52 -26.36 -21.28
N GLN A 80 -46.44 -26.11 -20.34
CA GLN A 80 -46.25 -25.23 -19.18
C GLN A 80 -45.09 -25.70 -18.29
N GLN A 81 -44.99 -27.00 -17.99
CA GLN A 81 -43.87 -27.54 -17.23
C GLN A 81 -42.55 -27.35 -17.98
N ARG A 82 -42.51 -27.69 -19.27
CA ARG A 82 -41.32 -27.50 -20.09
C ARG A 82 -40.86 -26.04 -20.09
N GLN A 83 -41.77 -25.10 -20.22
CA GLN A 83 -41.46 -23.67 -20.18
C GLN A 83 -40.85 -23.27 -18.82
N ARG A 84 -41.46 -23.71 -17.71
CA ARG A 84 -40.92 -23.49 -16.35
C ARG A 84 -39.55 -24.13 -16.14
N ASP A 85 -39.32 -25.33 -16.68
CA ASP A 85 -38.03 -26.02 -16.58
C ASP A 85 -36.94 -25.31 -17.38
N ILE A 86 -37.29 -24.77 -18.56
CA ILE A 86 -36.37 -23.95 -19.37
C ILE A 86 -35.98 -22.70 -18.60
N GLU A 87 -36.96 -21.94 -18.08
CA GLU A 87 -36.74 -20.73 -17.30
C GLU A 87 -35.88 -20.99 -16.05
N PHE A 88 -36.17 -22.07 -15.32
CA PHE A 88 -35.39 -22.47 -14.15
C PHE A 88 -33.95 -22.83 -14.52
N ARG A 89 -33.77 -23.58 -15.62
CA ARG A 89 -32.45 -23.99 -16.10
C ARG A 89 -31.63 -22.78 -16.58
N GLU A 90 -32.26 -21.83 -17.26
CA GLU A 90 -31.65 -20.58 -17.70
C GLU A 90 -31.23 -19.73 -16.50
N SER A 91 -32.13 -19.50 -15.54
CA SER A 91 -31.81 -18.79 -14.30
C SER A 91 -30.64 -19.42 -13.52
N THR A 92 -30.59 -20.75 -13.47
CA THR A 92 -29.49 -21.48 -12.82
C THR A 92 -28.18 -21.35 -13.60
N ASN A 93 -28.23 -21.35 -14.93
CA ASN A 93 -27.08 -21.14 -15.79
C ASN A 93 -26.52 -19.72 -15.63
N ASP A 94 -27.38 -18.70 -15.61
CA ASP A 94 -27.00 -17.31 -15.40
C ASP A 94 -26.36 -17.10 -14.03
N GLN A 95 -26.88 -17.75 -12.97
CA GLN A 95 -26.25 -17.72 -11.65
C GLN A 95 -24.87 -18.39 -11.68
N ARG A 96 -24.74 -19.54 -12.34
CA ARG A 96 -23.46 -20.25 -12.47
C ARG A 96 -22.42 -19.40 -13.20
N GLN A 97 -22.81 -18.74 -14.30
CA GLN A 97 -21.92 -17.87 -15.06
C GLN A 97 -21.46 -16.66 -14.23
N ARG A 98 -22.37 -16.04 -13.46
CA ARG A 98 -22.01 -14.96 -12.52
C ARG A 98 -21.01 -15.42 -11.47
N MET A 99 -21.27 -16.55 -10.81
CA MET A 99 -20.34 -17.12 -9.83
C MET A 99 -18.98 -17.48 -10.45
N GLN A 100 -18.98 -18.03 -11.67
CA GLN A 100 -17.73 -18.34 -12.38
C GLN A 100 -16.92 -17.08 -12.68
N SER A 101 -17.58 -15.98 -13.09
CA SER A 101 -16.94 -14.67 -13.27
C SER A 101 -16.36 -14.13 -11.96
N ASP A 102 -17.10 -14.25 -10.85
CA ASP A 102 -16.63 -13.84 -9.53
C ASP A 102 -15.42 -14.65 -9.06
N ILE A 103 -15.42 -15.97 -9.30
CA ILE A 103 -14.27 -16.84 -9.00
C ILE A 103 -13.04 -16.35 -9.76
N SER A 104 -13.13 -16.16 -11.08
CA SER A 104 -12.00 -15.67 -11.89
C SER A 104 -11.50 -14.29 -11.43
N ARG A 105 -12.41 -13.39 -11.02
CA ARG A 105 -12.06 -12.08 -10.48
C ARG A 105 -11.33 -12.17 -9.13
N LEU A 106 -11.76 -13.08 -8.26
CA LEU A 106 -11.13 -13.33 -6.96
C LEU A 106 -9.77 -14.00 -7.12
N GLU A 107 -9.63 -14.98 -8.01
CA GLU A 107 -8.35 -15.63 -8.34
C GLU A 107 -7.32 -14.60 -8.83
N ALA A 108 -7.70 -13.73 -9.77
CA ALA A 108 -6.84 -12.65 -10.24
C ALA A 108 -6.51 -11.61 -9.15
N LYS A 109 -7.37 -11.46 -8.13
CA LYS A 109 -7.07 -10.60 -6.97
C LYS A 109 -6.07 -11.27 -6.03
N ILE A 110 -6.19 -12.58 -5.79
CA ILE A 110 -5.26 -13.36 -4.99
C ILE A 110 -3.86 -13.31 -5.60
N GLU A 111 -3.72 -13.59 -6.90
CA GLU A 111 -2.43 -13.55 -7.60
C GLU A 111 -1.74 -12.17 -7.49
N ARG A 112 -2.51 -11.09 -7.62
CA ARG A 112 -1.99 -9.72 -7.43
C ARG A 112 -1.53 -9.46 -6.00
N MET A 113 -2.27 -9.94 -5.00
CA MET A 113 -1.90 -9.79 -3.59
C MET A 113 -0.66 -10.61 -3.25
N ASP A 114 -0.53 -11.83 -3.78
CA ASP A 114 0.66 -12.67 -3.61
C ASP A 114 1.91 -12.01 -4.22
N ALA A 115 1.77 -11.39 -5.41
CA ALA A 115 2.85 -10.63 -6.02
C ALA A 115 3.27 -9.41 -5.14
N GLN A 116 2.30 -8.72 -4.54
CA GLN A 116 2.56 -7.61 -3.62
C GLN A 116 3.23 -8.06 -2.33
N LEU A 117 2.79 -9.18 -1.73
CA LEU A 117 3.42 -9.78 -0.55
C LEU A 117 4.87 -10.14 -0.83
N ALA A 118 5.14 -10.81 -1.96
CA ALA A 118 6.50 -11.15 -2.37
C ALA A 118 7.37 -9.89 -2.62
N ALA A 119 6.80 -8.79 -3.11
CA ALA A 119 7.51 -7.52 -3.24
C ALA A 119 7.86 -6.94 -1.86
N LYS A 120 6.90 -6.93 -0.93
CA LYS A 120 7.09 -6.44 0.45
C LYS A 120 8.10 -7.28 1.23
N ASP A 121 8.14 -8.59 1.04
CA ASP A 121 9.16 -9.45 1.67
C ASP A 121 10.58 -9.11 1.18
N ARG A 122 10.75 -8.80 -0.11
CA ARG A 122 12.03 -8.36 -0.66
C ARG A 122 12.44 -6.98 -0.12
N GLU A 123 11.49 -6.06 0.01
CA GLU A 123 11.71 -4.75 0.63
C GLU A 123 12.14 -4.90 2.10
N LEU A 124 11.42 -5.70 2.89
CA LEU A 124 11.76 -5.99 4.29
C LEU A 124 13.16 -6.58 4.41
N ALA A 125 13.50 -7.58 3.59
CA ALA A 125 14.85 -8.15 3.59
C ALA A 125 15.93 -7.11 3.26
N THR A 126 15.63 -6.15 2.39
CA THR A 126 16.55 -5.05 2.04
C THR A 126 16.70 -4.04 3.18
N LEU A 127 15.60 -3.68 3.83
CA LEU A 127 15.60 -2.81 5.01
C LEU A 127 16.38 -3.45 6.17
N THR A 128 16.16 -4.73 6.46
CA THR A 128 16.89 -5.47 7.51
C THR A 128 18.40 -5.49 7.26
N ARG A 129 18.84 -5.70 6.01
CA ARG A 129 20.28 -5.64 5.67
C ARG A 129 20.86 -4.23 5.84
N THR A 130 20.10 -3.21 5.44
CA THR A 130 20.51 -1.81 5.59
C THR A 130 20.60 -1.40 7.06
N GLU A 131 19.62 -1.80 7.87
CA GLU A 131 19.59 -1.55 9.31
C GLU A 131 20.76 -2.24 10.01
N ALA A 132 21.03 -3.52 9.72
CA ALA A 132 22.20 -4.22 10.25
C ALA A 132 23.53 -3.55 9.88
N LYS A 133 23.68 -3.09 8.63
CA LYS A 133 24.86 -2.35 8.17
C LYS A 133 25.02 -1.02 8.93
N ASN A 134 23.93 -0.26 9.09
CA ASN A 134 23.95 1.02 9.79
C ASN A 134 24.28 0.83 11.28
N THR A 135 23.70 -0.18 11.93
CA THR A 135 24.00 -0.54 13.31
C THR A 135 25.48 -0.91 13.49
N ALA A 136 26.06 -1.67 12.56
CA ALA A 136 27.49 -1.98 12.58
C ALA A 136 28.37 -0.72 12.38
N ALA A 137 27.97 0.20 11.49
CA ALA A 137 28.68 1.46 11.28
C ALA A 137 28.63 2.36 12.51
N LEU A 138 27.47 2.49 13.15
CA LEU A 138 27.31 3.23 14.40
C LEU A 138 28.15 2.63 15.53
N LYS A 139 28.16 1.30 15.66
CA LYS A 139 29.01 0.61 16.63
C LYS A 139 30.49 0.92 16.41
N SER A 140 30.96 0.85 15.16
CA SER A 140 32.34 1.22 14.81
C SER A 140 32.65 2.68 15.15
N GLN A 141 31.70 3.60 14.93
CA GLN A 141 31.88 5.01 15.28
C GLN A 141 31.94 5.23 16.79
N ILE A 142 31.12 4.53 17.57
CA ILE A 142 31.15 4.56 19.04
C ILE A 142 32.50 4.05 19.53
N ASP A 143 33.00 2.94 18.99
CA ASP A 143 34.30 2.38 19.38
C ASP A 143 35.47 3.35 19.08
N LYS A 144 35.43 4.07 17.94
CA LYS A 144 36.40 5.12 17.61
C LYS A 144 36.35 6.28 18.60
N LEU A 145 35.16 6.81 18.88
CA LEU A 145 34.99 7.91 19.84
C LEU A 145 35.45 7.50 21.25
N GLN A 146 35.23 6.24 21.64
CA GLN A 146 35.70 5.70 22.90
C GLN A 146 37.23 5.67 22.96
N GLN A 147 37.90 5.25 21.88
CA GLN A 147 39.37 5.26 21.76
C GLN A 147 39.93 6.69 21.83
N GLU A 148 39.35 7.62 21.07
CA GLU A 148 39.75 9.04 21.10
C GLU A 148 39.58 9.63 22.51
N ARG A 149 38.46 9.35 23.18
CA ARG A 149 38.21 9.77 24.56
C ARG A 149 39.29 9.23 25.50
N ASP A 150 39.65 7.97 25.38
CA ASP A 150 40.69 7.33 26.22
C ASP A 150 42.08 7.93 25.94
N GLU A 151 42.40 8.26 24.70
CA GLU A 151 43.63 8.96 24.32
C GLU A 151 43.68 10.38 24.89
N PHE A 152 42.59 11.15 24.77
CA PHE A 152 42.48 12.47 25.39
C PHE A 152 42.64 12.40 26.90
N GLN A 153 42.04 11.41 27.56
CA GLN A 153 42.17 11.22 28.99
C GLN A 153 43.64 10.95 29.39
N LYS A 154 44.37 10.12 28.63
CA LYS A 154 45.82 9.89 28.86
C LYS A 154 46.63 11.16 28.67
N MET A 155 46.36 11.94 27.62
CA MET A 155 47.05 13.21 27.35
C MET A 155 46.80 14.24 28.45
N VAL A 156 45.57 14.35 28.96
CA VAL A 156 45.23 15.24 30.08
C VAL A 156 46.01 14.87 31.35
N ILE A 157 46.08 13.57 31.67
CA ILE A 157 46.88 13.09 32.82
C ILE A 157 48.37 13.42 32.62
N GLY A 158 48.91 13.14 31.43
CA GLY A 158 50.31 13.47 31.10
C GLY A 158 50.59 14.98 31.19
N ASN A 159 49.67 15.83 30.73
CA ASN A 159 49.79 17.28 30.83
C ASN A 159 49.78 17.75 32.29
N GLN A 160 48.92 17.18 33.13
CA GLN A 160 48.85 17.49 34.56
C GLN A 160 50.15 17.11 35.29
N GLN A 161 50.76 15.98 34.92
CA GLN A 161 52.07 15.56 35.43
C GLN A 161 53.18 16.55 35.04
N VAL A 162 53.25 16.93 33.75
CA VAL A 162 54.23 17.91 33.26
C VAL A 162 54.06 19.27 33.93
N ARG A 163 52.82 19.75 34.09
CA ARG A 163 52.52 21.00 34.81
C ARG A 163 53.02 20.94 36.25
N THR A 164 52.80 19.83 36.94
CA THR A 164 53.26 19.62 38.31
C THR A 164 54.80 19.66 38.37
N GLN A 165 55.47 18.97 37.44
CA GLN A 165 56.93 19.00 37.31
C GLN A 165 57.47 20.42 37.08
N GLN A 166 56.86 21.18 36.17
CA GLN A 166 57.24 22.58 35.90
C GLN A 166 57.08 23.47 37.13
N ILE A 167 56.02 23.28 37.93
CA ILE A 167 55.84 24.01 39.20
C ILE A 167 56.99 23.71 40.17
N HIS A 168 57.44 22.45 40.26
CA HIS A 168 58.58 22.09 41.11
C HIS A 168 59.90 22.69 40.60
N GLU A 169 60.15 22.66 39.29
CA GLU A 169 61.34 23.28 38.69
C GLU A 169 61.36 24.79 38.88
N MET A 170 60.22 25.46 38.71
CA MET A 170 60.06 26.89 38.98
C MET A 170 60.35 27.22 40.45
N LYS A 171 59.79 26.46 41.40
CA LYS A 171 60.07 26.64 42.83
C LYS A 171 61.55 26.40 43.18
N LYS A 172 62.23 25.49 42.47
CA LYS A 172 63.68 25.27 42.66
C LYS A 172 64.49 26.47 42.15
N LYS A 173 64.18 26.96 40.94
CA LYS A 173 64.83 28.15 40.37
C LYS A 173 64.60 29.40 41.21
N GLU A 174 63.39 29.57 41.76
CA GLU A 174 63.09 30.68 42.68
C GLU A 174 63.99 30.66 43.92
N LYS A 175 64.18 29.48 44.53
CA LYS A 175 65.11 29.33 45.67
C LYS A 175 66.56 29.62 45.29
N GLU A 176 66.98 29.25 44.08
CA GLU A 176 68.33 29.54 43.57
C GLU A 176 68.50 31.05 43.29
N TYR A 177 67.47 31.70 42.76
CA TYR A 177 67.43 33.14 42.52
C TYR A 177 67.51 33.93 43.83
N ILE A 178 66.72 33.57 44.85
CA ILE A 178 66.79 34.18 46.19
C ILE A 178 68.20 34.05 46.77
N LYS A 179 68.82 32.86 46.71
CA LYS A 179 70.20 32.66 47.16
C LYS A 179 71.22 33.50 46.40
N LEU A 180 71.03 33.69 45.10
CA LEU A 180 71.91 34.53 44.28
C LEU A 180 71.73 36.01 44.64
N GLN A 181 70.49 36.43 44.88
CA GLN A 181 70.17 37.78 45.33
C GLN A 181 70.77 38.07 46.72
N GLU A 182 70.69 37.11 47.66
CA GLU A 182 71.34 37.19 48.97
C GLU A 182 72.86 37.31 48.84
N LYS A 183 73.49 36.47 48.01
CA LYS A 183 74.94 36.56 47.74
C LYS A 183 75.34 37.89 47.11
N LEU A 184 74.57 38.39 46.16
CA LEU A 184 74.82 39.69 45.54
C LEU A 184 74.73 40.81 46.58
N ASN A 185 73.70 40.78 47.43
CA ASN A 185 73.57 41.73 48.53
C ASN A 185 74.75 41.63 49.51
N GLN A 186 75.21 40.42 49.82
CA GLN A 186 76.39 40.21 50.65
C GLN A 186 77.65 40.83 50.02
N VAL A 187 77.88 40.58 48.73
CA VAL A 187 78.99 41.18 47.98
C VAL A 187 78.87 42.71 47.90
N LEU A 188 77.66 43.26 47.78
CA LEU A 188 77.46 44.72 47.79
C LEU A 188 77.71 45.34 49.17
N MET A 189 77.33 44.65 50.25
CA MET A 189 77.61 45.09 51.63
C MET A 189 79.10 45.02 51.94
N GLU A 190 79.77 43.93 51.55
CA GLU A 190 81.22 43.80 51.59
C GLU A 190 81.87 44.90 50.74
N LYS A 191 81.43 45.11 49.50
CA LYS A 191 81.95 46.17 48.64
C LYS A 191 81.68 47.57 49.17
N LYS A 192 80.60 47.82 49.92
CA LYS A 192 80.39 49.12 50.59
C LYS A 192 81.36 49.30 51.77
N LYS A 193 81.68 48.21 52.48
CA LYS A 193 82.67 48.17 53.56
C LYS A 193 84.12 48.25 53.04
N GLU A 194 84.41 47.61 51.92
CA GLU A 194 85.72 47.60 51.26
C GLU A 194 85.93 48.85 50.40
N SER A 195 84.93 49.35 49.67
CA SER A 195 85.08 50.58 48.85
C SER A 195 85.31 51.82 49.71
N SER A 196 84.95 51.79 51.00
CA SER A 196 85.36 52.83 51.96
C SER A 196 86.78 52.65 52.49
N ARG A 197 87.46 51.51 52.21
CA ARG A 197 88.80 51.21 52.75
C ARG A 197 89.87 50.81 51.72
N SER A 198 89.53 50.40 50.51
CA SER A 198 90.50 50.07 49.46
C SER A 198 89.86 50.15 48.06
N GLY A 199 90.34 51.12 47.28
CA GLY A 199 90.21 51.07 45.83
C GLY A 199 91.20 50.04 45.32
N MET A 200 90.72 48.91 44.80
CA MET A 200 91.58 47.89 44.20
C MET A 200 91.11 47.61 42.78
N GLU A 201 92.04 47.79 41.84
CA GLU A 201 91.83 47.92 40.41
C GLU A 201 91.38 46.62 39.76
N ILE A 202 90.45 46.77 38.83
CA ILE A 202 89.74 45.69 38.14
C ILE A 202 90.69 45.09 37.10
N MET A 203 91.25 43.93 37.41
CA MET A 203 92.08 43.19 36.46
C MET A 203 91.19 42.37 35.53
N ASN A 204 91.32 42.70 34.25
CA ASN A 204 90.53 42.25 33.12
C ASN A 204 90.71 40.74 32.87
N LEU A 205 89.71 39.92 33.21
CA LEU A 205 89.64 38.49 32.84
C LEU A 205 88.31 38.22 32.12
N LEU A 206 88.10 38.92 31.00
CA LEU A 206 87.10 38.57 29.99
C LEU A 206 87.80 38.06 28.73
N GLN A 207 88.55 36.97 28.88
CA GLN A 207 89.02 36.17 27.75
C GLN A 207 88.57 34.73 27.98
N LYS A 208 87.28 34.47 27.76
CA LYS A 208 86.84 33.10 27.48
C LYS A 208 86.15 33.10 26.13
N GLU A 209 87.01 32.85 25.16
CA GLU A 209 86.77 32.56 23.76
C GLU A 209 85.51 31.70 23.59
N GLY A 210 84.60 32.25 22.78
CA GLY A 210 83.27 31.71 22.57
C GLY A 210 83.34 30.31 21.96
N ARG A 211 83.14 29.28 22.78
CA ARG A 211 82.65 28.01 22.27
C ARG A 211 81.31 28.30 21.60
N GLN A 212 81.31 28.19 20.27
CA GLN A 212 80.14 28.28 19.43
C GLN A 212 79.02 27.44 20.03
N ARG A 213 78.05 28.12 20.62
CA ARG A 213 76.79 27.53 21.05
C ARG A 213 76.15 26.99 19.79
N GLY A 214 75.95 25.68 19.71
CA GLY A 214 75.30 25.03 18.57
C GLY A 214 74.04 25.81 18.24
N THR A 215 74.02 26.43 17.07
CA THR A 215 72.82 27.05 16.51
C THR A 215 71.83 25.93 16.29
N TRP A 216 70.81 25.86 17.14
CA TRP A 216 69.65 25.02 16.87
C TRP A 216 69.04 25.55 15.58
N ASN A 217 69.24 24.85 14.47
CA ASN A 217 68.63 25.17 13.19
C ASN A 217 67.12 24.85 13.25
N GLY A 218 66.36 25.64 14.01
CA GLY A 218 64.90 25.52 14.12
C GLY A 218 64.18 25.73 12.77
N LYS A 219 64.86 26.35 11.78
CA LYS A 219 64.31 26.60 10.44
C LYS A 219 63.80 25.35 9.72
N LYS A 220 64.40 24.18 9.94
CA LYS A 220 63.96 22.95 9.24
C LYS A 220 62.68 22.39 9.84
N ASN A 221 62.62 22.33 11.18
CA ASN A 221 61.44 21.86 11.92
C ASN A 221 60.22 22.77 11.70
N ASP A 222 60.40 24.09 11.71
CA ASP A 222 59.32 25.04 11.48
C ASP A 222 58.68 24.82 10.10
N ASN A 223 59.49 24.60 9.07
CA ASN A 223 59.01 24.34 7.71
C ASN A 223 58.18 23.05 7.61
N ASP A 224 58.57 22.00 8.34
CA ASP A 224 57.82 20.74 8.39
C ASP A 224 56.47 20.91 9.12
N TYR A 225 56.43 21.72 10.18
CA TYR A 225 55.17 22.06 10.87
C TYR A 225 54.23 22.87 9.97
N TYR A 226 54.72 23.91 9.28
CA TYR A 226 53.90 24.67 8.34
C TYR A 226 53.35 23.78 7.22
N LYS A 227 54.18 22.88 6.68
CA LYS A 227 53.75 21.92 5.66
C LYS A 227 52.65 20.99 6.19
N MET A 228 52.85 20.39 7.36
CA MET A 228 51.86 19.50 7.97
C MET A 228 50.51 20.20 8.21
N ILE A 229 50.54 21.46 8.64
CA ILE A 229 49.34 22.28 8.82
C ILE A 229 48.65 22.51 7.47
N VAL A 230 49.40 22.93 6.44
CA VAL A 230 48.85 23.16 5.08
C VAL A 230 48.26 21.87 4.50
N ASP A 231 48.97 20.75 4.61
CA ASP A 231 48.51 19.44 4.13
C ASP A 231 47.20 19.04 4.84
N ALA A 232 47.11 19.25 6.15
CA ALA A 232 45.88 18.99 6.91
C ALA A 232 44.70 19.89 6.47
N TYR A 233 44.96 21.18 6.20
CA TYR A 233 43.95 22.09 5.67
C TYR A 233 43.50 21.71 4.26
N GLU A 234 44.40 21.24 3.39
CA GLU A 234 44.06 20.83 2.03
C GLU A 234 43.26 19.52 2.03
N VAL A 235 43.60 18.56 2.89
CA VAL A 235 42.78 17.34 3.09
C VAL A 235 41.38 17.72 3.55
N LYS A 236 41.27 18.58 4.58
CA LYS A 236 39.95 19.02 5.09
C LYS A 236 39.12 19.77 4.05
N LYS A 237 39.77 20.57 3.20
CA LYS A 237 39.12 21.25 2.07
C LYS A 237 38.63 20.25 1.03
N GLN A 238 39.39 19.20 0.71
CA GLN A 238 38.95 18.14 -0.20
C GLN A 238 37.76 17.36 0.36
N GLU A 239 37.79 17.00 1.64
CA GLU A 239 36.65 16.37 2.32
C GLU A 239 35.40 17.25 2.24
N LEU A 240 35.53 18.55 2.53
CA LEU A 240 34.41 19.50 2.44
C LEU A 240 33.88 19.65 1.00
N MET A 241 34.75 19.61 -0.01
CA MET A 241 34.34 19.62 -1.42
C MET A 241 33.60 18.33 -1.80
N GLN A 242 34.05 17.17 -1.31
CA GLN A 242 33.39 15.89 -1.55
C GLN A 242 32.02 15.82 -0.87
N GLU A 243 31.92 16.23 0.40
CA GLU A 243 30.65 16.31 1.12
C GLU A 243 29.66 17.25 0.42
N ASN A 244 30.13 18.41 -0.07
CA ASN A 244 29.29 19.31 -0.86
C ASN A 244 28.84 18.68 -2.19
N ALA A 245 29.69 17.89 -2.86
CA ALA A 245 29.30 17.19 -4.08
C ALA A 245 28.22 16.12 -3.81
N ASP A 246 28.36 15.36 -2.73
CA ASP A 246 27.40 14.33 -2.30
C ASP A 246 26.07 14.96 -1.87
N LEU A 247 26.11 16.07 -1.13
CA LEU A 247 24.91 16.84 -0.76
C LEU A 247 24.18 17.37 -1.99
N ARG A 248 24.91 17.89 -2.99
CA ARG A 248 24.32 18.32 -4.27
C ARG A 248 23.69 17.14 -5.02
N ALA A 249 24.34 15.98 -5.05
CA ALA A 249 23.78 14.78 -5.68
C ALA A 249 22.50 14.30 -4.99
N LEU A 250 22.47 14.31 -3.65
CA LEU A 250 21.28 13.96 -2.87
C LEU A 250 20.13 14.93 -3.12
N LEU A 251 20.40 16.23 -3.18
CA LEU A 251 19.39 17.24 -3.52
C LEU A 251 18.84 17.05 -4.93
N ARG A 252 19.67 16.70 -5.91
CA ARG A 252 19.22 16.37 -7.28
C ARG A 252 18.30 15.14 -7.29
N SER A 253 18.66 14.09 -6.54
CA SER A 253 17.83 12.89 -6.40
C SER A 253 16.47 13.23 -5.80
N MET A 254 16.45 13.95 -4.68
CA MET A 254 15.22 14.37 -4.02
C MET A 254 14.36 15.27 -4.94
N GLN A 255 14.99 16.13 -5.74
CA GLN A 255 14.28 16.95 -6.73
C GLN A 255 13.62 16.09 -7.82
N MET A 256 14.24 14.98 -8.22
CA MET A 256 13.66 14.02 -9.16
C MET A 256 12.46 13.30 -8.52
N ASP A 257 12.64 12.77 -7.32
CA ASP A 257 11.58 12.07 -6.57
C ASP A 257 10.34 12.96 -6.35
N MET A 258 10.57 14.22 -5.94
CA MET A 258 9.49 15.20 -5.78
C MET A 258 8.79 15.51 -7.10
N ARG A 259 9.54 15.55 -8.22
CA ARG A 259 8.96 15.80 -9.54
C ARG A 259 8.09 14.62 -9.97
N ASP A 260 8.57 13.40 -9.80
CA ASP A 260 7.82 12.19 -10.15
C ASP A 260 6.57 12.07 -9.28
N PHE A 261 6.67 12.39 -8.00
CA PHE A 261 5.52 12.45 -7.09
C PHE A 261 4.49 13.50 -7.53
N LEU A 262 4.93 14.69 -7.95
CA LEU A 262 4.02 15.76 -8.39
C LEU A 262 3.43 15.51 -9.79
N ASN A 263 4.13 14.78 -10.65
CA ASN A 263 3.68 14.46 -12.01
C ASN A 263 2.96 13.12 -12.12
N ALA A 264 2.96 12.29 -11.07
CA ALA A 264 2.25 11.03 -11.07
C ALA A 264 0.78 11.28 -11.43
N PRO A 265 0.24 10.65 -12.49
CA PRO A 265 -1.12 10.88 -12.93
C PRO A 265 -2.08 10.61 -11.79
N ASN A 266 -2.96 11.59 -11.54
CA ASN A 266 -4.03 11.49 -10.56
C ASN A 266 -4.92 10.29 -10.90
N GLY A 267 -4.67 9.16 -10.24
CA GLY A 267 -5.58 8.03 -10.14
C GLY A 267 -6.27 7.61 -11.43
N SER A 268 -5.64 6.75 -12.23
CA SER A 268 -6.37 5.77 -13.05
C SER A 268 -5.42 4.69 -13.55
N SER A 269 -5.63 3.47 -13.06
CA SER A 269 -5.77 2.27 -13.86
C SER A 269 -4.82 2.09 -15.06
N GLN A 270 -3.79 1.27 -14.84
CA GLN A 270 -3.39 0.21 -15.77
C GLN A 270 -3.40 0.57 -17.27
N SER A 271 -2.48 1.43 -17.74
CA SER A 271 -2.14 1.47 -19.16
C SER A 271 -0.91 0.61 -19.42
N THR A 272 -1.17 -0.61 -19.83
CA THR A 272 -0.30 -1.40 -20.70
C THR A 272 0.20 -0.55 -21.87
N VAL A 273 1.51 -0.64 -22.12
CA VAL A 273 2.22 -0.52 -23.40
C VAL A 273 1.43 0.12 -24.54
N THR A 274 1.58 1.43 -24.71
CA THR A 274 1.51 2.07 -26.04
C THR A 274 2.66 3.06 -26.15
N ASP A 275 3.70 2.57 -26.80
CA ASP A 275 4.62 3.34 -27.62
C ASP A 275 3.82 4.27 -28.55
N ASN A 276 3.88 5.57 -28.32
CA ASN A 276 3.91 6.57 -29.39
C ASN A 276 3.93 8.00 -28.84
N GLY A 277 4.95 8.75 -29.28
CA GLY A 277 4.70 10.10 -29.77
C GLY A 277 4.67 11.23 -28.74
N ARG A 278 5.86 11.72 -28.41
CA ARG A 278 6.20 13.14 -28.66
C ARG A 278 5.26 14.16 -27.99
N GLN A 279 5.39 14.34 -26.69
CA GLN A 279 5.05 15.62 -26.05
C GLN A 279 6.25 16.10 -25.23
N GLU A 280 7.08 16.92 -25.88
CA GLU A 280 8.02 17.83 -25.22
C GLU A 280 7.22 18.83 -24.39
N SER A 281 6.82 18.43 -23.18
CA SER A 281 6.19 19.30 -22.20
C SER A 281 7.23 19.69 -21.16
N GLY A 282 7.95 20.77 -21.45
CA GLY A 282 8.57 21.67 -20.46
C GLY A 282 9.53 21.02 -19.46
N SER A 283 10.76 20.71 -19.89
CA SER A 283 11.88 20.73 -18.94
C SER A 283 11.87 22.13 -18.30
N PRO A 284 11.78 22.27 -16.96
CA PRO A 284 11.73 23.58 -16.34
C PRO A 284 13.01 24.30 -16.72
N GLN A 285 12.81 25.34 -17.53
CA GLN A 285 13.75 26.40 -17.81
C GLN A 285 14.52 26.69 -16.53
N SER A 286 15.79 26.28 -16.48
CA SER A 286 16.71 26.84 -15.51
C SER A 286 16.57 28.37 -15.68
N PRO A 287 16.20 29.14 -14.64
CA PRO A 287 15.96 30.58 -14.77
C PRO A 287 17.19 31.32 -15.35
N LEU A 288 18.35 30.66 -15.30
CA LEU A 288 19.58 31.06 -15.94
C LEU A 288 19.67 30.31 -17.29
N GLY A 289 19.30 31.00 -18.37
CA GLY A 289 19.23 30.48 -19.75
C GLY A 289 20.54 30.01 -20.38
N GLY A 290 21.34 29.21 -19.68
CA GLY A 290 22.55 28.60 -20.21
C GLY A 290 23.08 27.54 -19.26
N LYS A 291 22.95 26.25 -19.63
CA LYS A 291 23.69 25.02 -19.26
C LYS A 291 24.16 24.77 -17.81
N THR A 292 24.01 25.69 -16.88
CA THR A 292 24.46 25.58 -15.50
C THR A 292 23.26 25.20 -14.64
N ASP A 293 23.32 24.00 -14.08
CA ASP A 293 22.36 23.52 -13.09
C ASP A 293 22.45 24.41 -11.84
N VAL A 294 21.31 24.71 -11.21
CA VAL A 294 21.23 25.53 -10.00
C VAL A 294 22.12 24.99 -8.87
N PHE A 295 22.32 23.67 -8.82
CA PHE A 295 23.17 23.00 -7.84
C PHE A 295 24.67 23.14 -8.10
N ASP A 296 25.08 23.56 -9.29
CA ASP A 296 26.49 23.75 -9.64
C ASP A 296 27.00 25.16 -9.33
N LEU A 297 26.10 26.13 -9.10
CA LEU A 297 26.47 27.48 -8.69
C LEU A 297 27.07 27.52 -7.28
N PRO A 298 27.95 28.51 -6.98
CA PRO A 298 28.35 28.79 -5.61
C PRO A 298 27.13 28.96 -4.70
N PHE A 299 27.17 28.33 -3.53
CA PHE A 299 25.98 28.22 -2.66
C PHE A 299 25.33 29.58 -2.36
N HIS A 300 26.13 30.62 -2.10
CA HIS A 300 25.62 31.97 -1.83
C HIS A 300 24.80 32.58 -2.99
N MET A 301 25.02 32.14 -4.23
CA MET A 301 24.28 32.61 -5.41
C MET A 301 22.99 31.81 -5.68
N ALA A 302 22.97 30.54 -5.28
CA ALA A 302 21.86 29.63 -5.54
C ALA A 302 20.93 29.42 -4.33
N ARG A 303 21.38 29.77 -3.13
CA ARG A 303 20.68 29.50 -1.86
C ARG A 303 19.21 29.88 -1.91
N ASP A 304 18.91 31.12 -2.30
CA ASP A 304 17.55 31.66 -2.24
C ASP A 304 16.63 30.95 -3.25
N GLN A 305 17.14 30.62 -4.45
CA GLN A 305 16.39 29.87 -5.47
C GLN A 305 16.09 28.44 -5.02
N ILE A 306 17.08 27.77 -4.42
CA ILE A 306 16.90 26.41 -3.89
C ILE A 306 15.87 26.44 -2.75
N GLU A 307 16.00 27.40 -1.83
CA GLU A 307 15.07 27.55 -0.70
C GLU A 307 13.63 27.82 -1.17
N GLU A 308 13.44 28.77 -2.08
CA GLU A 308 12.12 29.10 -2.65
C GLU A 308 11.51 27.92 -3.41
N SER A 309 12.32 27.24 -4.23
CA SER A 309 11.94 26.03 -4.96
C SER A 309 11.47 24.92 -4.03
N LEU A 310 12.16 24.70 -2.91
CA LEU A 310 11.79 23.70 -1.90
C LEU A 310 10.52 24.11 -1.15
N ARG A 311 10.39 25.38 -0.73
CA ARG A 311 9.17 25.89 -0.06
C ARG A 311 7.95 25.77 -0.96
N THR A 312 8.09 26.10 -2.24
CA THR A 312 7.03 25.98 -3.25
C THR A 312 6.63 24.52 -3.43
N LYS A 313 7.61 23.61 -3.64
CA LYS A 313 7.33 22.17 -3.77
C LYS A 313 6.65 21.59 -2.52
N MET A 314 7.11 21.95 -1.32
CA MET A 314 6.49 21.53 -0.07
C MET A 314 5.03 21.98 0.03
N THR A 315 4.74 23.20 -0.41
CA THR A 315 3.38 23.74 -0.45
C THR A 315 2.51 22.97 -1.45
N SER A 316 3.03 22.67 -2.65
CA SER A 316 2.34 21.85 -3.65
C SER A 316 2.07 20.43 -3.17
N ILE A 317 3.03 19.80 -2.48
CA ILE A 317 2.88 18.46 -1.90
C ILE A 317 1.77 18.48 -0.83
N LYS A 318 1.78 19.46 0.09
CA LYS A 318 0.72 19.59 1.12
C LYS A 318 -0.66 19.79 0.51
N ALA A 319 -0.77 20.62 -0.52
CA ALA A 319 -2.03 20.82 -1.25
C ALA A 319 -2.51 19.51 -1.89
N ARG A 320 -1.62 18.77 -2.56
CA ARG A 320 -1.94 17.46 -3.15
C ARG A 320 -2.33 16.42 -2.10
N MET A 321 -1.64 16.37 -0.96
CA MET A 321 -2.00 15.47 0.14
C MET A 321 -3.40 15.77 0.70
N THR A 322 -3.75 17.05 0.84
CA THR A 322 -5.09 17.47 1.26
C THR A 322 -6.13 17.05 0.23
N GLN A 323 -5.88 17.28 -1.05
CA GLN A 323 -6.77 16.85 -2.14
C GLN A 323 -6.98 15.33 -2.17
N LEU A 324 -5.91 14.54 -1.98
CA LEU A 324 -6.00 13.08 -1.92
C LEU A 324 -6.80 12.61 -0.70
N GLN A 325 -6.65 13.28 0.45
CA GLN A 325 -7.42 12.98 1.65
C GLN A 325 -8.91 13.31 1.48
N ASP A 326 -9.24 14.43 0.84
CA ASP A 326 -10.63 14.81 0.55
C ASP A 326 -11.26 13.88 -0.50
N ALA A 327 -10.50 13.48 -1.52
CA ALA A 327 -10.93 12.47 -2.49
C ALA A 327 -11.19 11.10 -1.83
N GLN A 328 -10.36 10.71 -0.85
CA GLN A 328 -10.56 9.48 -0.09
C GLN A 328 -11.82 9.53 0.77
N LYS A 329 -12.07 10.64 1.48
CA LYS A 329 -13.32 10.84 2.24
C LYS A 329 -14.54 10.85 1.33
N GLY A 330 -14.43 11.51 0.17
CA GLY A 330 -15.48 11.50 -0.85
C GLY A 330 -15.77 10.08 -1.35
N ALA A 331 -14.73 9.30 -1.63
CA ALA A 331 -14.86 7.91 -2.06
C ALA A 331 -15.52 7.01 -0.99
N GLU A 332 -15.19 7.22 0.29
CA GLU A 332 -15.80 6.52 1.43
C GLU A 332 -17.31 6.82 1.53
N VAL A 333 -17.69 8.10 1.46
CA VAL A 333 -19.12 8.52 1.45
C VAL A 333 -19.86 7.94 0.24
N THR A 334 -19.23 7.91 -0.94
CA THR A 334 -19.86 7.29 -2.12
C THR A 334 -20.00 5.78 -1.98
N SER A 335 -19.07 5.11 -1.32
CA SER A 335 -19.15 3.67 -1.04
C SER A 335 -20.30 3.37 -0.09
N GLU A 336 -20.40 4.11 1.02
CA GLU A 336 -21.49 3.98 1.99
C GLU A 336 -22.86 4.24 1.36
N ALA A 337 -22.95 5.26 0.48
CA ALA A 337 -24.18 5.54 -0.26
C ALA A 337 -24.54 4.40 -1.22
N THR A 338 -23.56 3.83 -1.92
CA THR A 338 -23.77 2.70 -2.84
C THR A 338 -24.24 1.45 -2.07
N ASP A 339 -23.64 1.17 -0.92
CA ASP A 339 -24.04 0.05 -0.05
C ASP A 339 -25.45 0.25 0.50
N ARG A 340 -25.80 1.50 0.85
CA ARG A 340 -27.14 1.84 1.31
C ARG A 340 -28.19 1.72 0.19
N GLU A 341 -27.86 2.11 -1.03
CA GLU A 341 -28.72 1.91 -2.20
C GLU A 341 -28.99 0.42 -2.45
N LEU A 342 -27.95 -0.41 -2.40
CA LEU A 342 -28.09 -1.87 -2.54
C LEU A 342 -28.99 -2.48 -1.44
N GLU A 343 -28.87 -1.99 -0.20
CA GLU A 343 -29.72 -2.43 0.91
C GLU A 343 -31.19 -2.02 0.69
N LEU A 344 -31.43 -0.80 0.22
CA LEU A 344 -32.77 -0.33 -0.11
C LEU A 344 -33.39 -1.10 -1.29
N GLU A 345 -32.61 -1.44 -2.32
CA GLU A 345 -33.06 -2.29 -3.42
C GLU A 345 -33.47 -3.68 -2.93
N ALA A 346 -32.70 -4.29 -2.02
CA ALA A 346 -33.04 -5.58 -1.42
C ALA A 346 -34.36 -5.51 -0.62
N GLN A 347 -34.54 -4.47 0.20
CA GLN A 347 -35.80 -4.24 0.94
C GLN A 347 -36.99 -4.02 0.01
N LEU A 348 -36.80 -3.34 -1.12
CA LEU A 348 -37.83 -3.13 -2.14
C LEU A 348 -38.28 -4.44 -2.79
N VAL A 349 -37.33 -5.34 -3.07
CA VAL A 349 -37.62 -6.68 -3.60
C VAL A 349 -38.44 -7.50 -2.59
N GLU A 350 -38.08 -7.46 -1.31
CA GLU A 350 -38.82 -8.14 -0.23
C GLU A 350 -40.24 -7.58 -0.09
N ALA A 351 -40.39 -6.26 -0.04
CA ALA A 351 -41.70 -5.61 0.03
C ALA A 351 -42.61 -5.96 -1.16
N ARG A 352 -42.05 -6.00 -2.38
CA ARG A 352 -42.77 -6.44 -3.59
C ARG A 352 -43.23 -7.90 -3.49
N SER A 353 -42.40 -8.78 -2.94
CA SER A 353 -42.74 -10.19 -2.71
C SER A 353 -43.92 -10.33 -1.74
N ILE A 354 -43.90 -9.61 -0.62
CA ILE A 354 -44.97 -9.63 0.40
C ILE A 354 -46.30 -9.14 -0.21
N ILE A 355 -46.27 -8.04 -0.97
CA ILE A 355 -47.46 -7.50 -1.63
C ILE A 355 -48.04 -8.53 -2.61
N GLN A 356 -47.19 -9.19 -3.39
CA GLN A 356 -47.61 -10.21 -4.36
C GLN A 356 -48.24 -11.43 -3.66
N GLU A 357 -47.69 -11.86 -2.53
CA GLU A 357 -48.26 -12.92 -1.71
C GLU A 357 -49.64 -12.54 -1.16
N GLN A 358 -49.77 -11.35 -0.58
CA GLN A 358 -51.04 -10.83 -0.08
C GLN A 358 -52.11 -10.74 -1.18
N ALA A 359 -51.75 -10.23 -2.36
CA ALA A 359 -52.65 -10.16 -3.51
C ALA A 359 -53.11 -11.56 -3.98
N CYS A 360 -52.23 -12.56 -3.89
CA CYS A 360 -52.55 -13.95 -4.20
C CYS A 360 -53.56 -14.53 -3.18
N ILE A 361 -53.36 -14.29 -1.89
CA ILE A 361 -54.27 -14.72 -0.81
C ILE A 361 -55.64 -14.06 -0.98
N MET A 362 -55.69 -12.74 -1.19
CA MET A 362 -56.94 -12.02 -1.42
C MET A 362 -57.68 -12.54 -2.65
N SER A 363 -56.97 -12.77 -3.75
CA SER A 363 -57.58 -13.33 -4.97
C SER A 363 -58.16 -14.73 -4.77
N LYS A 364 -57.56 -15.55 -3.90
CA LYS A 364 -58.11 -16.86 -3.52
C LYS A 364 -59.38 -16.71 -2.68
N HIS A 365 -59.40 -15.79 -1.72
CA HIS A 365 -60.56 -15.51 -0.88
C HIS A 365 -61.76 -14.96 -1.68
N PHE A 366 -61.52 -14.02 -2.60
CA PHE A 366 -62.58 -13.50 -3.48
C PHE A 366 -63.15 -14.55 -4.44
N LYS A 367 -62.35 -15.55 -4.83
CA LYS A 367 -62.83 -16.66 -5.66
C LYS A 367 -63.68 -17.67 -4.87
N SER A 368 -63.43 -17.84 -3.57
CA SER A 368 -64.25 -18.71 -2.71
C SER A 368 -65.58 -18.06 -2.31
N ASP A 369 -65.61 -16.74 -2.12
CA ASP A 369 -66.82 -16.03 -1.68
C ASP A 369 -67.82 -15.72 -2.80
N LYS A 370 -67.56 -16.08 -4.06
CA LYS A 370 -68.62 -16.05 -5.08
C LYS A 370 -69.64 -17.14 -4.72
N PRO A 371 -70.82 -16.78 -4.17
CA PRO A 371 -71.85 -17.77 -3.96
C PRO A 371 -72.24 -18.23 -5.36
N SER A 372 -72.26 -19.55 -5.56
CA SER A 372 -72.95 -20.15 -6.70
C SER A 372 -74.42 -19.76 -6.55
N GLY A 373 -74.74 -18.56 -7.03
CA GLY A 373 -76.06 -17.96 -7.07
C GLY A 373 -76.87 -18.77 -8.05
N ARG A 374 -77.42 -19.86 -7.51
CA ARG A 374 -78.47 -20.66 -8.10
C ARG A 374 -79.50 -19.69 -8.66
N ARG A 375 -79.64 -19.70 -9.99
CA ARG A 375 -80.65 -18.99 -10.75
C ARG A 375 -82.01 -19.14 -10.05
N HIS A 376 -82.44 -18.12 -9.33
CA HIS A 376 -83.85 -17.93 -9.03
C HIS A 376 -84.38 -16.98 -10.10
N SER A 377 -84.82 -17.59 -11.19
CA SER A 377 -85.79 -17.01 -12.11
C SER A 377 -87.10 -16.86 -11.35
N GLY A 378 -87.55 -15.63 -11.13
CA GLY A 378 -88.87 -15.40 -10.59
C GLY A 378 -89.06 -13.95 -10.16
N LEU A 379 -90.03 -13.32 -10.80
CA LEU A 379 -90.69 -12.05 -10.46
C LEU A 379 -90.11 -10.82 -11.15
N ASP A 380 -90.49 -10.76 -12.43
CA ASP A 380 -90.88 -9.57 -13.15
C ASP A 380 -91.86 -8.68 -12.36
N GLY A 381 -91.75 -7.37 -12.59
CA GLY A 381 -92.73 -6.35 -12.22
C GLY A 381 -92.55 -5.84 -10.80
N GLU A 382 -92.63 -4.56 -10.50
CA GLU A 382 -93.17 -3.41 -11.20
C GLU A 382 -92.84 -2.22 -10.27
N ARG A 383 -92.60 -1.05 -10.86
CA ARG A 383 -92.73 0.29 -10.20
C ARG A 383 -91.64 0.55 -9.15
N GLU A 384 -91.13 1.75 -8.94
CA GLU A 384 -91.81 3.03 -8.94
C GLU A 384 -90.75 4.13 -9.06
N ALA A 385 -91.05 5.16 -9.83
CA ALA A 385 -90.23 6.35 -9.96
C ALA A 385 -90.31 7.18 -8.67
N SER A 386 -89.17 7.64 -8.16
CA SER A 386 -89.01 8.78 -7.24
C SER A 386 -87.53 9.19 -7.38
N ALA A 387 -87.09 10.27 -8.03
CA ALA A 387 -87.62 11.62 -8.14
C ALA A 387 -88.02 12.17 -6.77
N GLU A 388 -87.04 12.69 -6.01
CA GLU A 388 -87.13 13.97 -5.29
C GLU A 388 -85.91 14.21 -4.39
N VAL A 389 -85.35 15.42 -4.55
CA VAL A 389 -84.39 16.18 -3.71
C VAL A 389 -82.91 15.79 -3.75
#